data_AF-A0A075G3D8-F1
#
_entry.id   AF-A0A075G3D8-F1
#
_cell.length_a   1.000
_cell.length_b   1.000
_cell.length_c   1.000
_cell.angle_alpha   90.00
_cell.angle_beta   90.00
_cell.angle_gamma   90.00
#
_symmetry.space_group_name_H-M   'P 1'
#
loop_
_entity.id
_entity.type
_entity.pdbx_description
1 polymer ?
#
loop_
_entity_poly.entity_id
_entity_poly.type
_entity_poly.pdbx_seq_one_letter_code
_entity_poly.pdbx_strand_id
1 'polypeptide(L)'
;MGYDPVVHYSTTTELNEKLAQALEKSLEWGDKIPTGIFYKNELVTPYTKRITDKVPNYLENPAAKQKISKNGKPTTDISTILDSLRI
;
A
#
# COMPACT_ATOMS: atom_id res chain seq x y z
N MET A 1 3.55 -32.45 5.97
CA MET A 1 3.57 -31.28 5.05
C MET A 1 2.71 -30.20 5.68
N GLY A 2 3.23 -28.98 5.80
CA GLY A 2 2.56 -27.86 6.46
C GLY A 2 1.86 -26.94 5.46
N TYR A 3 0.93 -26.12 5.96
CA TYR A 3 0.28 -25.07 5.20
C TYR A 3 1.22 -23.86 5.08
N ASP A 4 1.51 -23.43 3.86
CA ASP A 4 2.35 -22.25 3.58
C ASP A 4 1.52 -21.15 2.89
N PRO A 5 1.13 -20.08 3.60
CA PRO A 5 0.32 -19.01 3.05
C PRO A 5 1.13 -17.92 2.32
N VAL A 6 2.46 -18.02 2.29
CA VAL A 6 3.33 -16.95 1.78
C VAL A 6 3.53 -17.11 0.27
N VAL A 7 3.35 -16.01 -0.46
CA VAL A 7 3.75 -15.90 -1.87
C VAL A 7 5.22 -15.53 -1.95
N HIS A 8 6.02 -16.37 -2.61
CA HIS A 8 7.47 -16.19 -2.76
C HIS A 8 7.86 -15.60 -4.11
N TYR A 9 7.12 -15.90 -5.18
CA TYR A 9 7.35 -15.42 -6.53
C TYR A 9 6.10 -14.73 -7.12
N SER A 10 6.33 -13.70 -7.94
CA SER A 10 5.26 -12.94 -8.59
C SER A 10 4.68 -13.63 -9.84
N THR A 11 4.86 -14.94 -9.96
CA THR A 11 4.36 -15.70 -11.11
C THR A 11 2.85 -15.91 -10.98
N THR A 12 2.12 -15.83 -12.08
CA THR A 12 0.66 -16.06 -12.09
C THR A 12 0.29 -17.41 -11.50
N THR A 13 1.10 -18.44 -11.76
CA THR A 13 0.89 -19.79 -11.24
C THR A 13 0.88 -19.81 -9.72
N GLU A 14 1.94 -19.33 -9.07
CA GLU A 14 2.01 -19.34 -7.61
C GLU A 14 0.95 -18.43 -6.98
N LEU A 15 0.71 -17.25 -7.56
CA LEU A 15 -0.34 -16.35 -7.08
C LEU A 15 -1.70 -17.06 -7.06
N ASN A 16 -2.04 -17.75 -8.14
CA ASN A 16 -3.29 -18.49 -8.24
C ASN A 16 -3.33 -19.68 -7.28
N GLU A 17 -2.23 -20.42 -7.14
CA GLU A 17 -2.15 -21.55 -6.20
C GLU A 17 -2.36 -21.10 -4.75
N LYS A 18 -1.68 -20.05 -4.30
CA LYS A 18 -1.81 -19.52 -2.94
C LYS A 18 -3.19 -18.92 -2.68
N LEU A 19 -3.78 -18.25 -3.68
CA LEU A 19 -5.15 -17.74 -3.59
C LEU A 19 -6.18 -18.88 -3.53
N ALA A 20 -6.02 -19.93 -4.33
CA ALA A 20 -6.90 -21.09 -4.30
C ALA A 20 -6.85 -21.81 -2.93
N GLN A 21 -5.65 -22.03 -2.39
CA GLN A 21 -5.47 -22.61 -1.05
C GLN A 21 -6.11 -21.75 0.06
N ALA A 22 -5.98 -20.43 -0.04
CA ALA A 22 -6.61 -19.50 0.89
C ALA A 22 -8.14 -19.54 0.81
N LEU A 23 -8.68 -19.64 -0.42
CA LEU A 23 -10.12 -19.75 -0.66
C LEU A 23 -10.66 -21.06 -0.08
N GLU A 24 -10.02 -22.20 -0.37
CA GLU A 24 -10.40 -23.50 0.21
C GLU A 24 -10.45 -23.43 1.74
N LYS A 25 -9.44 -22.83 2.38
CA LYS A 25 -9.44 -22.62 3.84
C LYS A 25 -10.53 -21.67 4.32
N SER A 26 -10.84 -20.61 3.58
CA SER A 26 -11.91 -19.67 3.94
C SER A 26 -13.31 -20.28 3.90
N LEU A 27 -13.48 -21.39 3.17
CA LEU A 27 -14.75 -22.10 3.04
C LEU A 27 -14.92 -23.23 4.06
N GLU A 28 -13.89 -23.58 4.84
CA GLU A 28 -14.01 -24.58 5.91
C GLU A 28 -14.90 -24.03 7.05
N TRP A 29 -15.96 -24.78 7.37
CA TRP A 29 -16.93 -24.42 8.41
C TRP A 29 -17.46 -25.68 9.12
N GLY A 30 -18.07 -25.52 10.30
CA GLY A 30 -18.63 -26.62 11.10
C GLY A 30 -17.65 -27.12 12.14
N ASP A 31 -17.26 -28.40 12.07
CA ASP A 31 -16.44 -29.06 13.10
C ASP A 31 -15.04 -28.46 13.27
N LYS A 32 -14.56 -27.72 12.25
CA LYS A 32 -13.28 -27.02 12.29
C LYS A 32 -13.46 -25.62 11.71
N ILE A 33 -13.13 -24.61 12.51
CA ILE A 33 -13.05 -23.22 12.07
C ILE A 33 -11.56 -22.88 11.97
N PRO A 34 -11.01 -22.72 10.75
CA PRO A 34 -9.59 -22.41 10.61
C PRO A 34 -9.30 -21.00 11.11
N THR A 35 -8.15 -20.83 11.76
CA THR A 35 -7.65 -19.54 12.25
C THR A 35 -6.20 -19.35 11.80
N GLY A 36 -5.74 -18.10 11.76
CA GLY A 36 -4.38 -17.74 11.33
C GLY A 36 -4.33 -17.06 9.96
N ILE A 37 -3.16 -17.08 9.34
CA ILE A 37 -2.91 -16.39 8.07
C ILE A 37 -3.25 -17.34 6.93
N PHE A 38 -4.22 -16.98 6.08
CA PHE A 38 -4.60 -17.81 4.92
C PHE A 38 -3.86 -17.38 3.65
N TYR A 39 -3.45 -16.12 3.56
CA TYR A 39 -2.73 -15.60 2.42
C TYR A 39 -1.85 -14.43 2.84
N LYS A 40 -0.61 -14.40 2.37
CA LYS A 40 0.33 -13.32 2.60
C LYS A 40 1.15 -13.06 1.34
N ASN A 41 1.00 -11.87 0.76
CA ASN A 41 1.76 -11.43 -0.39
C ASN A 41 2.41 -10.07 -0.11
N GLU A 42 3.72 -10.10 0.16
CA GLU A 42 4.54 -8.91 0.40
C GLU A 42 5.26 -8.40 -0.86
N LEU A 43 5.09 -9.07 -2.00
CA LEU A 43 5.66 -8.66 -3.29
C LEU A 43 4.91 -7.47 -3.89
N VAL A 44 3.65 -7.27 -3.49
CA VAL A 44 2.85 -6.12 -3.95
C VAL A 44 3.31 -4.87 -3.22
N THR A 45 3.84 -3.90 -3.98
CA THR A 45 4.26 -2.61 -3.44
C THR A 45 3.11 -1.92 -2.70
N PRO A 46 3.26 -1.61 -1.40
CA PRO A 46 2.25 -0.87 -0.64
C PRO A 46 1.95 0.49 -1.26
N TYR A 47 0.70 0.95 -1.12
CA TYR A 47 0.30 2.26 -1.67
C TYR A 47 1.19 3.40 -1.19
N THR A 48 1.59 3.40 0.08
CA THR A 48 2.52 4.39 0.66
C THR A 48 3.83 4.49 -0.11
N LYS A 49 4.36 3.38 -0.62
CA LYS A 49 5.56 3.39 -1.46
C LYS A 49 5.25 3.91 -2.87
N ARG A 50 4.12 3.52 -3.47
CA ARG A 50 3.68 3.99 -4.80
C ARG A 50 3.43 5.50 -4.87
N ILE A 51 3.07 6.15 -3.77
CA ILE A 51 2.92 7.62 -3.74
C ILE A 51 4.25 8.31 -4.10
N THR A 52 5.39 7.69 -3.78
CA THR A 52 6.72 8.21 -4.10
C THR A 52 6.94 8.40 -5.61
N ASP A 53 6.24 7.63 -6.45
CA ASP A 53 6.30 7.77 -7.91
C ASP A 53 5.74 9.11 -8.41
N LYS A 54 4.90 9.77 -7.60
CA LYS A 54 4.29 11.08 -7.89
C LYS A 54 4.80 12.19 -6.98
N VAL A 55 5.16 11.86 -5.74
CA VAL A 55 5.65 12.78 -4.72
C VAL A 55 6.95 12.21 -4.14
N PRO A 56 8.12 12.50 -4.74
CA PRO A 56 9.38 11.82 -4.42
C PRO A 56 9.82 11.90 -2.96
N ASN A 57 9.46 12.96 -2.25
CA ASN A 57 9.84 13.17 -0.84
C ASN A 57 8.77 12.72 0.16
N TYR A 58 7.73 11.97 -0.27
CA TYR A 58 6.59 11.63 0.58
C TYR A 58 6.96 10.83 1.85
N LEU A 59 7.93 9.92 1.76
CA LEU A 59 8.38 9.12 2.91
C LEU A 59 9.17 9.96 3.93
N GLU A 60 9.92 10.96 3.47
CA GLU A 60 10.74 11.85 4.30
C GLU A 60 9.90 12.97 4.93
N ASN A 61 9.00 13.56 4.12
CA ASN A 61 8.16 14.70 4.49
C ASN A 61 6.67 14.45 4.17
N PRO A 62 6.03 13.46 4.83
CA PRO A 62 4.62 13.17 4.65
C PRO A 62 3.77 14.35 5.12
N ALA A 63 2.52 14.41 4.64
CA ALA A 63 1.60 15.53 4.91
C ALA A 63 1.55 15.96 6.39
N ALA A 64 1.51 15.01 7.32
CA ALA A 64 1.46 15.27 8.76
C ALA A 64 2.73 15.96 9.33
N LYS A 65 3.87 15.86 8.65
CA LYS A 65 5.14 16.47 9.08
C LYS A 65 5.42 17.80 8.36
N GLN A 66 4.64 18.16 7.34
CA GLN A 66 4.90 19.36 6.57
C GLN A 66 4.64 20.61 7.41
N LYS A 67 5.61 21.53 7.43
CA LYS A 67 5.42 22.85 8.00
C LYS A 67 4.61 23.71 7.03
N ILE A 68 3.33 23.88 7.34
CA ILE A 68 2.38 24.65 6.50
C ILE A 68 2.28 26.13 6.87
N SER A 69 2.80 26.52 8.05
CA SER A 69 2.76 27.91 8.49
C SER A 69 3.97 28.31 9.34
N LYS A 70 4.23 29.62 9.37
CA LYS A 70 5.21 30.26 10.26
C LYS A 70 4.60 31.58 10.72
N ASN A 71 4.51 31.79 12.04
CA ASN A 71 3.94 33.00 12.64
C ASN A 71 2.52 33.33 12.12
N GLY A 72 1.67 32.31 11.98
CA GLY A 72 0.29 32.45 11.49
C GLY A 72 0.14 32.68 9.98
N LYS A 73 1.25 32.72 9.22
CA LYS A 73 1.23 32.90 7.77
C LYS A 73 1.56 31.60 7.03
N PRO A 74 0.96 31.32 5.86
CA PRO A 74 1.32 30.18 5.03
C PRO A 74 2.80 30.21 4.61
N THR A 75 3.42 29.04 4.48
CA THR A 75 4.80 28.87 4.00
C THR A 75 4.88 28.42 2.54
N THR A 76 3.77 27.99 1.95
CA THR A 76 3.70 27.52 0.56
C THR A 76 3.76 28.67 -0.42
N ASP A 77 4.67 28.60 -1.38
CA ASP A 77 4.72 29.52 -2.52
C ASP A 77 3.79 29.01 -3.64
N ILE A 78 2.87 29.87 -4.09
CA ILE A 78 1.92 29.58 -5.17
C ILE A 78 2.14 30.49 -6.40
N SER A 79 3.23 31.26 -6.43
CA SER A 79 3.53 32.24 -7.49
C SER A 79 3.46 31.60 -8.87
N THR A 80 4.04 30.41 -9.04
CA THR A 80 4.02 29.66 -10.31
C THR A 80 2.60 29.36 -10.80
N ILE A 81 1.68 29.02 -9.88
CA ILE A 81 0.28 28.76 -10.23
C ILE A 81 -0.39 30.07 -10.67
N LEU A 82 -0.17 31.16 -9.93
CA LEU A 82 -0.75 32.46 -10.25
C LEU A 82 -0.24 33.03 -11.57
N ASP A 83 1.06 32.88 -11.85
CA ASP A 83 1.67 33.32 -13.11
C ASP A 83 1.11 32.56 -14.30
N SER A 84 0.79 31.26 -14.16
CA SER A 84 0.17 30.46 -15.21
C SER A 84 -1.26 30.90 -15.59
N LEU A 85 -1.89 31.70 -14.72
CA LEU A 85 -3.25 32.22 -14.92
C LEU A 85 -3.26 33.66 -15.46
N ARG A 86 -2.10 34.30 -15.60
CA ARG A 86 -2.01 35.65 -16.18
C ARG A 86 -2.18 35.56 -17.70
N ILE A 87 -3.11 36.35 -18.23
CA ILE A 87 -3.36 36.56 -19.66
C ILE A 87 -2.40 37.61 -20.19
#